data_AF-A0A3D5GK18-F1
#
_entry.id   AF-A0A3D5GK18-F1
#
_cell.length_a   1.000
_cell.length_b   1.000
_cell.length_c   1.000
_cell.angle_alpha   90.00
_cell.angle_beta   90.00
_cell.angle_gamma   90.00
#
_symmetry.space_group_name_H-M   'P 1'
#
loop_
_entity.id
_entity.type
_entity.pdbx_description
1 polymer ?
#
loop_
_entity_poly.entity_id
_entity_poly.type
_entity_poly.pdbx_seq_one_letter_code
_entity_poly.pdbx_strand_id
1 'polypeptide(L)' 'FFDQMKSRTQGYASLDYEPEGYRRSDLVRVDILLHGETVDAFSAVVYREAADVYGRKMTAKLKELIPRQQFEV' A
#
# COMPACT_ATOMS: atom_id res chain seq x y z
N PHE A 1 -1.32 6.91 9.94
CA PHE A 1 -0.50 8.01 10.47
C PHE A 1 -1.21 8.70 11.64
N PHE A 2 -2.44 9.19 11.43
CA PHE A 2 -3.23 9.88 12.46
C PHE A 2 -3.49 9.06 13.73
N ASP A 3 -3.89 7.78 13.58
CA ASP A 3 -4.11 6.89 14.73
C ASP A 3 -2.84 6.60 15.52
N GLN A 4 -1.71 6.41 14.83
CA GLN A 4 -0.43 6.18 15.50
C GLN A 4 0.05 7.42 16.26
N MET A 5 -0.21 8.61 15.74
CA MET A 5 0.14 9.86 16.41
C MET A 5 -0.70 10.07 17.67
N LYS A 6 -2.04 9.99 17.55
CA LYS A 6 -2.95 10.13 18.71
C LYS A 6 -2.67 9.10 19.81
N SER A 7 -2.37 7.86 19.43
CA SER A 7 -2.04 6.79 20.38
C SER A 7 -0.74 7.07 21.14
N ARG A 8 0.31 7.58 20.47
CA ARG A 8 1.61 7.89 21.11
C ARG A 8 1.57 9.13 21.99
N THR A 9 0.75 10.11 21.63
CA THR A 9 0.68 11.39 22.35
C THR A 9 -0.49 11.48 23.32
N GLN A 10 -1.18 10.36 23.59
CA GLN A 10 -2.39 10.33 24.42
C GLN A 10 -3.42 11.42 24.05
N GLY A 11 -3.55 11.72 22.76
CA GLY A 11 -4.47 12.75 22.26
C GLY A 11 -4.01 14.21 22.39
N TYR A 12 -2.81 14.49 22.91
CA TYR A 12 -2.30 15.88 23.05
C TYR A 12 -1.72 16.47 21.76
N ALA A 13 -1.37 15.66 20.76
CA ALA A 13 -0.86 16.19 19.49
C ALA A 13 -1.99 16.42 18.49
N SER A 14 -2.05 17.65 17.99
CA SER A 14 -2.73 18.02 16.76
C SER A 14 -1.69 18.14 15.63
N LEU A 15 -2.05 17.69 14.43
CA LEU A 15 -1.27 17.89 13.23
C LEU A 15 -2.15 18.64 12.24
N ASP A 16 -1.66 19.79 11.81
CA ASP A 16 -2.20 20.53 10.68
C ASP A 16 -1.19 20.42 9.53
N TYR A 17 -1.69 20.25 8.31
CA TYR A 17 -0.84 20.16 7.12
C TYR A 17 -1.46 20.97 5.99
N GLU A 18 -0.62 21.75 5.33
CA GLU A 18 -0.99 22.51 4.13
C GLU A 18 -0.35 21.88 2.88
N PRO A 19 -1.01 21.90 1.72
CA PRO A 19 -0.41 21.44 0.47
C PRO A 19 0.74 22.38 0.04
N GLU A 20 1.99 21.94 0.15
CA GLU A 20 3.19 22.73 -0.19
C GLU A 20 3.57 22.66 -1.70
N GLY A 21 2.60 22.28 -2.55
CA GLY A 21 2.82 22.08 -3.99
C GLY A 21 3.36 20.70 -4.38
N TYR A 22 3.64 20.53 -5.67
CA TYR A 22 4.11 19.26 -6.24
C TYR A 22 5.63 19.20 -6.25
N ARG A 23 6.20 18.11 -5.70
CA ARG A 23 7.63 17.81 -5.80
C ARG A 23 7.85 16.64 -6.73
N ARG A 24 8.93 16.69 -7.50
CA ARG A 24 9.36 15.58 -8.36
C ARG A 24 9.83 14.42 -7.48
N SER A 25 9.20 13.27 -7.65
CA SER A 25 9.50 12.04 -6.94
C SER A 25 9.64 10.87 -7.91
N ASP A 26 10.47 9.88 -7.57
CA ASP A 26 10.61 8.64 -8.34
C ASP A 26 9.52 7.65 -7.93
N LEU A 27 8.38 7.79 -8.60
CA LEU A 27 7.20 6.96 -8.41
C LEU A 27 7.16 5.86 -9.47
N VAL A 28 6.86 4.65 -9.04
CA VAL A 28 6.65 3.49 -9.90
C VAL A 28 5.25 2.93 -9.67
N ARG A 29 4.64 2.42 -10.74
CA ARG A 29 3.38 1.69 -10.65
C ARG A 29 3.67 0.23 -10.37
N VAL A 30 3.06 -0.30 -9.32
CA VAL A 30 3.11 -1.73 -8.98
C VAL A 30 1.78 -2.34 -9.37
N ASP A 31 1.82 -3.21 -10.38
CA ASP A 31 0.68 -3.96 -10.86
C ASP A 31 0.71 -5.37 -10.25
N ILE A 32 -0.44 -5.89 -9.84
CA ILE A 32 -0.55 -7.23 -9.23
C ILE A 32 -1.26 -8.17 -10.20
N LEU A 33 -0.58 -9.28 -10.49
CA LEU A 33 -1.11 -10.33 -11.33
C LEU A 33 -1.74 -11.41 -10.46
N LEU A 34 -3.00 -11.71 -10.72
CA LEU A 34 -3.75 -12.82 -10.14
C LEU A 34 -4.06 -13.78 -11.29
N HIS A 35 -3.57 -15.02 -11.22
CA HIS A 35 -3.75 -16.03 -12.27
C HIS A 35 -3.28 -15.57 -13.67
N GLY A 36 -2.23 -14.72 -13.71
CA GLY A 36 -1.71 -14.15 -14.95
C GLY A 36 -2.48 -12.94 -15.49
N GLU A 37 -3.61 -12.57 -14.88
CA GLU A 37 -4.36 -11.36 -15.22
C GLU A 37 -3.99 -10.20 -14.29
N THR A 38 -3.74 -9.03 -14.86
CA THR A 38 -3.50 -7.80 -14.10
C THR A 38 -4.80 -7.30 -13.50
N VAL A 39 -4.86 -7.20 -12.18
CA VAL A 39 -6.02 -6.66 -11.49
C VAL A 39 -5.77 -5.20 -11.14
N ASP A 40 -6.36 -4.30 -11.94
CA ASP A 40 -6.22 -2.85 -11.79
C ASP A 40 -6.65 -2.36 -10.40
N ALA A 41 -7.61 -3.03 -9.77
CA ALA A 41 -8.10 -2.69 -8.43
C ALA A 41 -7.02 -2.78 -7.34
N PHE A 42 -5.94 -3.53 -7.58
CA PHE A 42 -4.81 -3.65 -6.66
C PHE A 42 -3.55 -2.92 -7.12
N SER A 43 -3.64 -2.19 -8.24
CA SER A 43 -2.50 -1.43 -8.76
C SER A 43 -2.30 -0.17 -7.94
N ALA A 44 -1.07 0.07 -7.50
CA ALA A 44 -0.75 1.21 -6.64
C ALA A 44 0.52 1.92 -7.11
N VAL A 45 0.49 3.25 -6.98
CA VAL A 45 1.66 4.10 -7.24
C VAL A 45 2.43 4.28 -5.95
N VAL A 46 3.67 3.82 -5.91
CA VAL A 46 4.55 3.85 -4.74
C VAL A 46 5.93 4.34 -5.13
N TYR A 47 6.72 4.79 -4.15
CA TYR A 47 8.12 5.14 -4.40
C TYR A 47 8.92 3.92 -4.85
N ARG A 48 9.88 4.10 -5.77
CA ARG A 48 10.70 3.01 -6.33
C ARG A 48 11.31 2.11 -5.26
N GLU A 49 11.90 2.69 -4.21
CA GLU A 49 12.53 1.94 -3.12
C GLU A 49 11.51 1.17 -2.26
N ALA A 50 10.29 1.69 -2.15
CA ALA A 50 9.22 1.06 -1.38
C ALA A 50 8.45 -0.01 -2.18
N ALA A 51 8.69 -0.11 -3.49
CA ALA A 51 7.93 -0.99 -4.39
C ALA A 51 8.02 -2.47 -4.02
N ASP A 52 9.22 -2.98 -3.70
CA ASP A 52 9.42 -4.39 -3.33
C ASP A 52 8.72 -4.72 -2.00
N VAL A 53 8.88 -3.87 -0.99
CA VAL A 53 8.25 -4.05 0.33
C VAL A 53 6.73 -4.00 0.22
N TYR A 54 6.20 -3.04 -0.56
CA TYR A 54 4.77 -2.91 -0.80
C TYR A 54 4.21 -4.14 -1.54
N GLY A 55 4.88 -4.56 -2.62
CA GLY A 55 4.48 -5.72 -3.41
C GLY A 55 4.42 -6.99 -2.57
N ARG A 56 5.48 -7.30 -1.80
CA ARG A 56 5.51 -8.46 -0.89
C ARG A 56 4.42 -8.42 0.18
N LYS A 57 4.18 -7.25 0.76
CA LYS A 57 3.13 -7.08 1.77
C LYS A 57 1.74 -7.28 1.18
N MET A 58 1.52 -6.80 -0.06
CA MET A 58 0.24 -6.95 -0.72
C MET A 58 -0.01 -8.39 -1.15
N THR A 59 0.98 -9.07 -1.72
CA THR A 59 0.85 -10.50 -2.08
C THR A 59 0.65 -11.38 -0.85
N ALA A 60 1.32 -11.10 0.27
CA ALA A 60 1.09 -11.79 1.54
C ALA A 60 -0.36 -11.59 2.06
N LYS A 61 -0.86 -10.35 2.05
CA LYS A 61 -2.24 -10.04 2.41
C LYS A 61 -3.25 -10.73 1.50
N LEU A 62 -3.02 -10.72 0.19
CA LEU A 62 -3.89 -11.40 -0.77
C LEU A 62 -3.94 -12.91 -0.49
N LYS A 63 -2.81 -13.52 -0.15
CA LYS A 63 -2.75 -14.93 0.26
C LYS A 63 -3.55 -15.23 1.53
N GLU A 64 -3.59 -14.30 2.49
CA GLU A 64 -4.39 -14.45 3.71
C GLU A 64 -5.89 -14.21 3.48
N LEU A 65 -6.23 -13.24 2.61
CA LEU A 65 -7.60 -12.85 2.31
C LEU A 65 -8.30 -13.78 1.31
N ILE A 66 -7.55 -14.38 0.38
CA ILE A 66 -8.09 -15.32 -0.60
C ILE A 66 -8.16 -16.70 0.08
N PRO A 67 -9.35 -17.18 0.46
CA PRO A 67 -9.49 -18.53 1.01
C PRO A 67 -9.02 -19.55 -0.04
N ARG A 68 -8.30 -20.59 0.41
CA ARG A 68 -7.83 -21.67 -0.46
C ARG A 68 -9.03 -22.36 -1.09
N GLN A 69 -9.36 -22.01 -2.33
CA GLN A 69 -10.38 -22.70 -3.12
C GLN A 69 -9.74 -23.92 -3.82
N GLN A 70 -10.52 -24.96 -4.10
CA GLN A 70 -10.09 -26.19 -4.79
C GLN A 70 -9.83 -25.98 -6.29
N PHE A 71 -9.16 -24.90 -6.67
CA PHE A 71 -8.65 -24.68 -8.02
C PHE A 71 -7.19 -24.26 -7.90
N GLU A 72 -6.35 -24.71 -8.84
CA GLU A 72 -4.95 -24.30 -8.91
C GLU A 72 -4.87 -22.77 -8.98
N VAL A 73 -4.21 -22.18 -7.97
CA VAL A 73 -3.91 -20.75 -7.88
C VAL A 73 -2.48 -20.53 -8.33
#